data_AF-A0AAV5A797-F1
#
_entry.id   AF-A0AAV5A797-F1
#
_cell.length_a   1.000
_cell.length_b   1.000
_cell.length_c   1.000
_cell.angle_alpha   90.00
_cell.angle_beta   90.00
_cell.angle_gamma   90.00
#
_symmetry.space_group_name_H-M   'P 1'
#
loop_
_entity.id
_entity.type
_entity.pdbx_description
1 polymer ?
#
loop_
_entity_poly.entity_id
_entity_poly.type
_entity_poly.pdbx_seq_one_letter_code
_entity_poly.pdbx_strand_id
1 'polypeptide(L)'
;MAYLQLIDNPYYFPAFQRASQVPSKGMGEKSLNQLLSKAIAVNQTVLEIAESIVSEKIEDIKPPVKKKLSQLVVSIQRLRLMAEKGASATSIIQELISLINYKSYLKKSKDWEYRWENVQELINFANQPETMFSDLDDVELGVEEILINSVSSGTPLRKFLHDSMLSTDVGTEEGETEMVTISTCHSAKGLEWPIVFIPGGREELRKKSERKAYRLHSAEKSIFPFYRSEDEGEERMSGVLIYTDQ
;
A
#
# COMPACT_ATOMS: atom_id res chain seq x y z
N MET A 1 -0.77 -4.93 -6.49
CA MET A 1 0.41 -4.14 -6.08
C MET A 1 1.75 -4.64 -6.60
N ALA A 2 2.30 -5.79 -6.18
CA ALA A 2 3.66 -6.19 -6.59
C ALA A 2 3.90 -6.21 -8.12
N TYR A 3 2.96 -6.75 -8.89
CA TYR A 3 3.00 -6.68 -10.36
C TYR A 3 3.05 -5.24 -10.90
N LEU A 4 2.20 -4.34 -10.37
CA LEU A 4 2.14 -2.94 -10.78
C LEU A 4 3.46 -2.21 -10.48
N GLN A 5 4.04 -2.45 -9.31
CA GLN A 5 5.34 -1.90 -8.93
C GLN A 5 6.47 -2.41 -9.84
N LEU A 6 6.40 -3.66 -10.29
CA LEU A 6 7.38 -4.22 -11.24
C LEU A 6 7.19 -3.66 -12.65
N ILE A 7 5.95 -3.37 -13.05
CA ILE A 7 5.63 -2.74 -14.34
C ILE A 7 6.19 -1.30 -14.37
N ASP A 8 5.98 -0.52 -13.31
CA ASP A 8 6.53 0.84 -13.20
C ASP A 8 8.06 0.85 -13.01
N ASN A 9 8.59 -0.05 -12.17
CA ASN A 9 10.01 -0.12 -11.85
C ASN A 9 10.58 -1.55 -12.02
N PRO A 10 11.19 -1.84 -13.18
CA PRO A 10 11.85 -3.12 -13.49
C PRO A 10 13.00 -3.49 -12.54
N TYR A 11 13.61 -2.50 -11.87
CA TYR A 11 14.74 -2.71 -10.96
C TYR A 11 14.27 -3.16 -9.56
N TYR A 12 12.97 -3.11 -9.26
CA TYR A 12 12.45 -3.40 -7.94
C TYR A 12 12.35 -4.92 -7.67
N PHE A 13 13.47 -5.52 -7.26
CA PHE A 13 13.58 -6.96 -6.98
C PHE A 13 12.53 -7.51 -5.98
N PRO A 14 12.21 -6.84 -4.86
CA PRO A 14 11.15 -7.32 -3.95
C PRO A 14 9.77 -7.46 -4.61
N ALA A 15 9.44 -6.64 -5.61
CA ALA A 15 8.23 -6.81 -6.40
C ALA A 15 8.33 -8.02 -7.33
N PHE A 16 9.47 -8.22 -8.01
CA PHE A 16 9.72 -9.41 -8.81
C PHE A 16 9.58 -10.70 -7.98
N GLN A 17 10.20 -10.74 -6.81
CA GLN A 17 10.13 -11.88 -5.90
C GLN A 17 8.67 -12.23 -5.56
N ARG A 18 7.86 -11.23 -5.16
CA ARG A 18 6.44 -11.43 -4.83
C ARG A 18 5.61 -11.83 -6.05
N ALA A 19 5.80 -11.16 -7.19
CA ALA A 19 5.06 -11.44 -8.43
C ALA A 19 5.39 -12.84 -9.00
N SER A 20 6.62 -13.32 -8.83
CA SER A 20 7.00 -14.66 -9.30
C SER A 20 6.37 -15.81 -8.51
N GLN A 21 5.84 -15.55 -7.31
CA GLN A 21 5.28 -16.57 -6.43
C GLN A 21 3.76 -16.73 -6.55
N VAL A 22 3.06 -15.73 -7.08
CA VAL A 22 1.60 -15.66 -7.13
C VAL A 22 1.18 -15.16 -8.52
N PRO A 23 0.35 -15.88 -9.29
CA PRO A 23 -0.36 -17.12 -8.94
C PRO A 23 0.45 -18.40 -9.17
N SER A 24 1.58 -18.29 -9.87
CA SER A 24 2.46 -19.42 -10.18
C SER A 24 3.24 -19.85 -8.92
N LYS A 25 2.71 -20.84 -8.19
CA LYS A 25 3.45 -21.44 -7.07
C LYS A 25 4.76 -22.07 -7.58
N GLY A 26 5.88 -21.71 -6.97
CA GLY A 26 7.10 -22.52 -7.00
C GLY A 26 8.19 -22.10 -7.98
N MET A 27 8.53 -20.81 -8.04
CA MET A 27 9.95 -20.47 -8.11
C MET A 27 10.49 -20.53 -6.69
N GLY A 28 11.27 -21.57 -6.39
CA GLY A 28 11.89 -21.72 -5.08
C GLY A 28 12.95 -20.65 -4.86
N GLU A 29 13.24 -20.36 -3.60
CA GLU A 29 14.27 -19.41 -3.17
C GLU A 29 15.62 -19.63 -3.87
N LYS A 30 16.00 -20.90 -4.07
CA LYS A 30 17.21 -21.27 -4.83
C LYS A 30 17.21 -20.74 -6.27
N SER A 31 16.07 -20.85 -6.98
CA SER A 31 15.96 -20.36 -8.36
C SER A 31 15.95 -18.83 -8.42
N LEU A 32 15.33 -18.17 -7.44
CA LEU A 32 15.37 -16.71 -7.30
C LEU A 32 16.79 -16.20 -7.04
N ASN A 33 17.52 -16.85 -6.13
CA ASN A 33 18.90 -16.49 -5.82
C ASN A 33 19.82 -16.73 -7.01
N GLN A 34 19.63 -17.81 -7.78
CA GLN A 34 20.37 -18.05 -9.02
C GLN A 34 20.14 -16.94 -10.06
N LEU A 35 18.89 -16.48 -10.24
CA LEU A 35 18.58 -15.37 -11.13
C LEU A 35 19.22 -14.06 -10.65
N LEU A 36 19.16 -13.79 -9.35
CA LEU A 36 19.75 -12.60 -8.75
C LEU A 36 21.28 -12.57 -8.91
N SER A 37 21.97 -13.69 -8.64
CA SER A 37 23.42 -13.77 -8.82
C SER A 37 23.83 -13.54 -10.28
N LYS A 38 23.05 -14.06 -11.25
CA LYS A 38 23.28 -13.81 -12.69
C LYS A 38 23.04 -12.34 -13.06
N ALA A 39 21.98 -11.75 -12.56
CA ALA A 39 21.65 -10.34 -12.77
C ALA A 39 22.77 -9.42 -12.29
N ILE A 40 23.30 -9.67 -11.09
CA ILE A 40 24.44 -8.94 -10.53
C ILE A 40 25.70 -9.13 -11.39
N ALA A 41 26.00 -10.36 -11.83
CA ALA A 41 27.20 -10.65 -12.60
C ALA A 41 27.24 -9.94 -13.98
N VAL A 42 26.07 -9.70 -14.59
CA VAL A 42 25.93 -9.10 -15.93
C VAL A 42 25.48 -7.63 -15.84
N ASN A 43 25.33 -7.08 -14.64
CA ASN A 43 24.82 -5.73 -14.39
C ASN A 43 23.46 -5.45 -15.07
N GLN A 44 22.55 -6.42 -14.98
CA GLN A 44 21.20 -6.38 -15.54
C GLN A 44 20.17 -6.55 -14.43
N THR A 45 18.91 -6.20 -14.70
CA THR A 45 17.81 -6.49 -13.79
C THR A 45 17.45 -7.98 -13.83
N VAL A 46 16.84 -8.47 -12.73
CA VAL A 46 16.32 -9.84 -12.70
C VAL A 46 15.23 -10.05 -13.76
N LEU A 47 14.48 -8.99 -14.11
CA LEU A 47 13.50 -9.03 -15.20
C LEU A 47 14.19 -9.21 -16.56
N GLU A 48 15.23 -8.45 -16.88
CA GLU A 48 15.99 -8.56 -18.14
C GLU A 48 16.65 -9.93 -18.31
N ILE A 49 17.15 -10.51 -17.21
CA ILE A 49 17.67 -11.88 -17.22
C ILE A 49 16.54 -12.86 -17.50
N ALA A 50 15.38 -12.72 -16.85
CA ALA A 50 14.21 -13.55 -17.11
C ALA A 50 13.73 -13.44 -18.58
N GLU A 51 13.75 -12.25 -19.17
CA GLU A 51 13.46 -12.02 -20.59
C GLU A 51 14.47 -12.71 -21.51
N SER A 52 15.75 -12.64 -21.16
CA SER A 52 16.83 -13.30 -21.91
C SER A 52 16.73 -14.83 -21.87
N ILE A 53 16.28 -15.39 -20.74
CA ILE A 53 16.01 -16.83 -20.60
C ILE A 53 14.79 -17.26 -21.43
N VAL A 54 13.73 -16.44 -21.44
CA VAL A 54 12.50 -16.73 -22.21
C VAL A 54 12.77 -16.64 -23.72
N SER A 55 13.63 -15.71 -24.15
CA SER A 55 14.05 -15.53 -25.55
C SER A 55 15.17 -16.45 -26.02
N GLU A 56 15.54 -17.47 -25.24
CA GLU A 56 16.56 -18.49 -25.56
C GLU A 56 17.98 -17.94 -25.76
N LYS A 57 18.25 -16.70 -25.34
CA LYS A 57 19.60 -16.12 -25.34
C LYS A 57 20.50 -16.72 -24.26
N ILE A 58 19.90 -17.34 -23.23
CA ILE A 58 20.59 -17.97 -22.11
C ILE A 58 19.99 -19.37 -21.90
N GLU A 59 20.76 -20.43 -22.17
CA GLU A 59 20.30 -21.84 -22.10
C GLU A 59 20.29 -22.44 -20.67
N ASP A 60 20.65 -21.67 -19.65
CA ASP A 60 21.04 -22.24 -18.36
C ASP A 60 19.93 -22.21 -17.28
N ILE A 61 18.71 -22.67 -17.62
CA ILE A 61 17.61 -22.90 -16.67
C ILE A 61 16.76 -24.13 -17.04
N LYS A 62 16.36 -24.90 -16.03
CA LYS A 62 15.47 -26.07 -16.20
C LYS A 62 14.13 -25.70 -16.87
N PRO A 63 13.61 -26.51 -17.82
CA PRO A 63 12.37 -26.23 -18.56
C PRO A 63 11.13 -25.84 -17.73
N PRO A 64 10.89 -26.41 -16.52
CA PRO A 64 9.74 -26.02 -15.69
C PRO A 64 9.82 -24.58 -15.17
N VAL A 65 11.03 -24.07 -14.92
CA VAL A 65 11.24 -22.68 -14.46
C VAL A 65 11.07 -21.73 -15.64
N LYS A 66 11.55 -22.11 -16.84
CA LYS A 66 11.35 -21.35 -18.08
C LYS A 66 9.86 -21.13 -18.39
N LYS A 67 9.02 -22.17 -18.28
CA LYS A 67 7.57 -22.04 -18.53
C LYS A 67 6.89 -21.06 -17.56
N LYS A 68 7.29 -21.07 -16.28
CA LYS A 68 6.76 -20.15 -15.26
C LYS A 68 7.20 -18.72 -15.49
N LEU A 69 8.50 -18.52 -15.80
CA LEU A 69 9.05 -17.22 -16.15
C LEU A 69 8.40 -16.66 -17.41
N SER A 70 8.13 -17.49 -18.42
CA SER A 70 7.51 -17.06 -19.67
C SER A 70 6.16 -16.39 -19.44
N GLN A 71 5.26 -16.98 -18.63
CA GLN A 71 3.96 -16.36 -18.35
C GLN A 71 4.11 -15.01 -17.63
N LEU A 72 5.02 -14.93 -16.65
CA LEU A 72 5.30 -13.69 -15.92
C LEU A 72 5.85 -12.61 -16.86
N VAL A 73 6.90 -12.93 -17.60
CA VAL A 73 7.61 -12.03 -18.52
C VAL A 73 6.66 -11.48 -19.58
N VAL A 74 5.91 -12.35 -20.26
CA VAL A 74 4.97 -11.94 -21.30
C VAL A 74 3.91 -11.00 -20.75
N SER A 75 3.39 -11.28 -19.55
CA SER A 75 2.40 -10.42 -18.90
C SER A 75 2.98 -9.05 -18.56
N ILE A 76 4.18 -9.02 -17.94
CA ILE A 76 4.84 -7.76 -17.55
C ILE A 76 5.19 -6.92 -18.79
N GLN A 77 5.76 -7.52 -19.85
CA GLN A 77 6.10 -6.81 -21.07
C GLN A 77 4.89 -6.16 -21.73
N ARG A 78 3.78 -6.90 -21.84
CA ARG A 78 2.52 -6.38 -22.40
C ARG A 78 1.99 -5.19 -21.60
N LEU A 79 1.99 -5.30 -20.28
CA LEU A 79 1.47 -4.25 -19.39
C LEU A 79 2.40 -3.03 -19.32
N ARG A 80 3.72 -3.22 -19.42
CA ARG A 80 4.69 -2.12 -19.54
C ARG A 80 4.44 -1.32 -20.81
N LEU A 81 4.24 -1.99 -21.94
CA LEU A 81 3.90 -1.31 -23.20
C LEU A 81 2.58 -0.52 -23.09
N MET A 82 1.59 -1.05 -22.37
CA MET A 82 0.35 -0.31 -22.10
C MET A 82 0.60 0.94 -21.24
N ALA A 83 1.40 0.82 -20.19
CA ALA A 83 1.77 1.95 -19.33
C ALA A 83 2.54 3.03 -20.09
N GLU A 84 3.50 2.64 -20.94
CA GLU A 84 4.27 3.55 -21.81
C GLU A 84 3.39 4.27 -22.83
N LYS A 85 2.31 3.62 -23.30
CA LYS A 85 1.29 4.22 -24.17
C LYS A 85 0.29 5.11 -23.43
N GLY A 86 0.44 5.31 -22.12
CA GLY A 86 -0.45 6.15 -21.32
C GLY A 86 -1.79 5.50 -20.97
N ALA A 87 -1.87 4.16 -20.95
CA ALA A 87 -3.07 3.49 -20.47
C ALA A 87 -3.35 3.85 -18.99
N SER A 88 -4.64 3.93 -18.64
CA SER A 88 -5.06 4.19 -17.25
C SER A 88 -4.62 3.06 -16.30
N ALA A 89 -4.43 3.39 -15.02
CA ALA A 89 -4.14 2.41 -13.98
C ALA A 89 -5.23 1.32 -13.91
N THR A 90 -6.51 1.70 -14.00
CA THR A 90 -7.66 0.78 -14.05
C THR A 90 -7.54 -0.22 -15.19
N SER A 91 -7.23 0.25 -16.41
CA SER A 91 -7.06 -0.63 -17.58
C SER A 91 -5.91 -1.61 -17.38
N ILE A 92 -4.79 -1.16 -16.82
CA ILE A 92 -3.61 -2.01 -16.53
C ILE A 92 -3.96 -3.06 -15.46
N ILE A 93 -4.67 -2.68 -14.40
CA ILE A 93 -5.10 -3.59 -13.32
C ILE A 93 -6.04 -4.65 -13.85
N GLN A 94 -7.07 -4.26 -14.62
CA GLN A 94 -8.03 -5.20 -15.20
C GLN A 94 -7.36 -6.18 -16.16
N GLU A 95 -6.50 -5.67 -17.04
CA GLU A 95 -5.74 -6.49 -17.98
C GLU A 95 -4.81 -7.47 -17.23
N LEU A 96 -4.11 -7.01 -16.19
CA LEU A 96 -3.27 -7.85 -15.36
C LEU A 96 -4.06 -9.01 -14.73
N ILE A 97 -5.21 -8.71 -14.11
CA ILE A 97 -6.08 -9.70 -13.45
C ILE A 97 -6.51 -10.78 -14.45
N SER A 98 -6.84 -10.38 -15.67
CA SER A 98 -7.18 -11.27 -16.78
C SER A 98 -6.00 -12.15 -17.20
N LEU A 99 -4.84 -11.55 -17.51
CA LEU A 99 -3.64 -12.25 -17.99
C LEU A 99 -3.14 -13.32 -17.02
N ILE A 100 -3.17 -13.04 -15.70
CA ILE A 100 -2.72 -14.00 -14.68
C ILE A 100 -3.85 -14.91 -14.18
N ASN A 101 -5.08 -14.75 -14.68
CA ASN A 101 -6.27 -15.46 -14.19
C ASN A 101 -6.44 -15.36 -12.67
N TYR A 102 -6.26 -14.16 -12.11
CA TYR A 102 -6.16 -13.95 -10.67
C TYR A 102 -7.43 -14.38 -9.92
N LYS A 103 -8.60 -14.12 -10.49
CA LYS A 103 -9.89 -14.53 -9.90
C LYS A 103 -9.97 -16.06 -9.72
N SER A 104 -9.57 -16.81 -10.74
CA SER A 104 -9.53 -18.28 -10.69
C SER A 104 -8.49 -18.80 -9.71
N TYR A 105 -7.39 -18.06 -9.52
CA TYR A 105 -6.41 -18.36 -8.48
C TYR A 105 -6.99 -18.14 -7.07
N LEU A 106 -7.67 -17.01 -6.83
CA LEU A 106 -8.26 -16.69 -5.54
C LEU A 106 -9.31 -17.72 -5.12
N LYS A 107 -10.18 -18.16 -6.03
CA LYS A 107 -11.22 -19.20 -5.80
C LYS A 107 -10.72 -20.53 -5.22
N LYS A 108 -9.40 -20.76 -5.19
CA LYS A 108 -8.79 -21.94 -4.55
C LYS A 108 -8.67 -21.79 -3.03
N SER A 109 -8.83 -20.58 -2.49
CA SER A 109 -8.79 -20.28 -1.06
C SER A 109 -10.20 -20.23 -0.47
N LYS A 110 -10.32 -20.44 0.85
CA LYS A 110 -11.62 -20.39 1.56
C LYS A 110 -12.15 -18.96 1.75
N ASP A 111 -11.25 -17.99 1.80
CA ASP A 111 -11.51 -16.55 2.01
C ASP A 111 -11.50 -15.77 0.68
N TRP A 112 -11.84 -16.42 -0.43
CA TRP A 112 -11.63 -15.83 -1.75
C TRP A 112 -12.60 -14.68 -2.06
N GLU A 113 -13.83 -14.72 -1.55
CA GLU A 113 -14.83 -13.67 -1.70
C GLU A 113 -14.31 -12.35 -1.13
N TYR A 114 -13.85 -12.37 0.12
CA TYR A 114 -13.26 -11.22 0.81
C TYR A 114 -12.02 -10.69 0.07
N ARG A 115 -11.13 -11.57 -0.38
CA ARG A 115 -9.97 -11.12 -1.18
C ARG A 115 -10.35 -10.53 -2.52
N TRP A 116 -11.46 -10.99 -3.11
CA TRP A 116 -11.95 -10.46 -4.38
C TRP A 116 -12.60 -9.08 -4.18
N GLU A 117 -13.28 -8.86 -3.07
CA GLU A 117 -13.81 -7.56 -2.65
C GLU A 117 -12.68 -6.51 -2.56
N ASN A 118 -11.59 -6.81 -1.85
CA ASN A 118 -10.42 -5.92 -1.80
C ASN A 118 -9.82 -5.61 -3.18
N VAL A 119 -9.93 -6.55 -4.13
CA VAL A 119 -9.49 -6.33 -5.52
C VAL A 119 -10.46 -5.42 -6.27
N GLN A 120 -11.77 -5.52 -6.02
CA GLN A 120 -12.76 -4.60 -6.59
C GLN A 120 -12.59 -3.19 -6.04
N GLU A 121 -12.37 -3.05 -4.73
CA GLU A 121 -12.06 -1.76 -4.10
C GLU A 121 -10.83 -1.12 -4.73
N LEU A 122 -9.75 -1.88 -4.96
CA LEU A 122 -8.56 -1.39 -5.65
C LEU A 122 -8.86 -0.88 -7.06
N ILE A 123 -9.73 -1.57 -7.81
CA ILE A 123 -10.14 -1.14 -9.16
C ILE A 123 -10.98 0.13 -9.08
N ASN A 124 -11.89 0.22 -8.12
CA ASN A 124 -12.72 1.40 -7.90
C ASN A 124 -11.87 2.61 -7.53
N PHE A 125 -10.92 2.44 -6.61
CA PHE A 125 -9.94 3.45 -6.24
C PHE A 125 -9.14 3.92 -7.45
N ALA A 126 -8.68 3.01 -8.31
CA ALA A 126 -7.97 3.36 -9.54
C ALA A 126 -8.84 4.11 -10.58
N ASN A 127 -10.16 3.95 -10.50
CA ASN A 127 -11.13 4.53 -11.42
C ASN A 127 -11.68 5.88 -10.93
N GLN A 128 -11.31 6.34 -9.74
CA GLN A 128 -11.73 7.65 -9.26
C GLN A 128 -11.13 8.71 -10.19
N PRO A 129 -11.98 9.51 -10.87
CA PRO A 129 -11.47 10.66 -11.60
C PRO A 129 -10.81 11.57 -10.57
N GLU A 130 -9.59 11.98 -10.87
CA GLU A 130 -8.85 12.98 -10.10
C GLU A 130 -9.59 14.32 -10.21
N THR A 131 -10.72 14.47 -9.53
CA THR A 131 -11.34 15.77 -9.26
C THR A 131 -10.54 16.46 -8.17
N MET A 132 -9.26 16.69 -8.44
CA MET A 132 -8.34 17.49 -7.65
C MET A 132 -7.75 18.58 -8.56
N PHE A 133 -8.59 19.12 -9.44
CA PHE A 133 -8.29 20.29 -10.27
C PHE A 133 -9.49 21.26 -10.35
N SER A 134 -10.60 21.02 -9.65
CA SER A 134 -11.75 21.95 -9.62
C SER A 134 -11.66 23.01 -8.51
N ASP A 135 -10.76 22.86 -7.55
CA ASP A 135 -10.71 23.73 -6.37
C ASP A 135 -9.49 24.68 -6.37
N LEU A 136 -8.77 24.78 -7.51
CA LEU A 136 -7.63 25.67 -7.67
C LEU A 136 -8.01 27.05 -8.24
N ASP A 137 -9.18 27.58 -7.86
CA ASP A 137 -9.53 28.96 -8.17
C ASP A 137 -8.92 29.98 -7.17
N ASP A 138 -8.19 29.55 -6.12
CA ASP A 138 -7.73 30.52 -5.10
C ASP A 138 -6.38 30.27 -4.41
N VAL A 139 -5.45 29.49 -5.01
CA VAL A 139 -4.06 29.49 -4.54
C VAL A 139 -3.11 29.62 -5.73
N GLU A 140 -2.38 30.72 -5.73
CA GLU A 140 -1.19 31.03 -6.54
C GLU A 140 -0.04 30.04 -6.24
N LEU A 141 -0.30 28.73 -6.33
CA LEU A 141 0.74 27.71 -6.39
C LEU A 141 1.34 27.81 -7.79
N GLY A 142 2.55 28.37 -7.85
CA GLY A 142 3.25 28.65 -9.09
C GLY A 142 3.21 27.44 -10.02
N VAL A 143 2.86 27.71 -11.29
CA VAL A 143 2.88 26.77 -12.42
C VAL A 143 4.09 25.82 -12.43
N GLU A 144 5.21 26.22 -11.85
CA GLU A 144 6.40 25.41 -11.59
C GLU A 144 6.12 24.12 -10.79
N GLU A 145 5.33 24.15 -9.72
CA GLU A 145 5.10 23.00 -8.82
C GLU A 145 4.13 21.97 -9.43
N ILE A 146 3.14 22.44 -10.20
CA ILE A 146 2.25 21.58 -11.00
C ILE A 146 3.03 20.91 -12.14
N LEU A 147 3.91 21.65 -12.81
CA LEU A 147 4.82 21.08 -13.81
C LEU A 147 5.75 20.05 -13.17
N ILE A 148 6.35 20.32 -12.00
CA ILE A 148 7.22 19.37 -11.29
C ILE A 148 6.47 18.10 -10.87
N ASN A 149 5.22 18.21 -10.40
CA ASN A 149 4.41 17.04 -10.04
C ASN A 149 3.94 16.25 -11.26
N SER A 150 3.54 16.92 -12.34
CA SER A 150 3.18 16.25 -13.60
C SER A 150 4.38 15.57 -14.28
N VAL A 151 5.58 16.16 -14.15
CA VAL A 151 6.84 15.61 -14.66
C VAL A 151 7.39 14.51 -13.75
N SER A 152 7.20 14.59 -12.43
CA SER A 152 7.64 13.56 -11.46
C SER A 152 6.72 12.33 -11.44
N SER A 153 5.41 12.51 -11.60
CA SER A 153 4.44 11.42 -11.49
C SER A 153 4.34 10.55 -12.74
N GLY A 154 5.07 10.87 -13.83
CA GLY A 154 5.27 9.96 -14.96
C GLY A 154 3.98 9.42 -15.58
N THR A 155 3.94 8.10 -15.83
CA THR A 155 2.76 7.43 -16.42
C THR A 155 1.55 7.47 -15.47
N PRO A 156 0.31 7.35 -15.98
CA PRO A 156 -0.88 7.25 -15.10
C PRO A 156 -0.77 6.14 -14.04
N LEU A 157 -0.05 5.05 -14.35
CA LEU A 157 0.24 3.99 -13.39
C LEU A 157 1.14 4.46 -12.24
N ARG A 158 2.17 5.26 -12.53
CA ARG A 158 3.09 5.78 -11.52
C ARG A 158 2.37 6.73 -10.56
N LYS A 159 1.54 7.62 -11.11
CA LYS A 159 0.66 8.48 -10.29
C LYS A 159 -0.20 7.66 -9.34
N PHE A 160 -0.95 6.69 -9.87
CA PHE A 160 -1.75 5.77 -9.05
C PHE A 160 -0.95 5.06 -7.94
N LEU A 161 0.26 4.59 -8.26
CA LEU A 161 1.11 3.92 -7.28
C LEU A 161 1.58 4.86 -6.16
N HIS A 162 1.84 6.12 -6.49
CA HIS A 162 2.18 7.15 -5.52
C HIS A 162 0.98 7.47 -4.62
N ASP A 163 -0.20 7.69 -5.20
CA ASP A 163 -1.39 8.04 -4.46
C ASP A 163 -1.82 6.88 -3.53
N SER A 164 -1.73 5.64 -4.01
CA SER A 164 -1.94 4.44 -3.19
C SER A 164 -0.96 4.30 -2.01
N MET A 165 0.22 4.93 -2.05
CA MET A 165 1.18 4.94 -0.92
C MET A 165 0.88 6.06 0.07
N LEU A 166 0.25 7.14 -0.38
CA LEU A 166 -0.09 8.30 0.44
C LEU A 166 -1.47 8.21 1.08
N SER A 167 -2.40 7.47 0.47
CA SER A 167 -3.70 7.18 1.06
C SER A 167 -3.50 6.46 2.39
N THR A 168 -3.68 7.20 3.47
CA THR A 168 -3.81 6.64 4.82
C THR A 168 -5.25 6.16 5.03
N ASP A 169 -5.40 5.23 5.95
CA ASP A 169 -6.63 4.50 6.34
C ASP A 169 -7.67 5.41 7.03
N VAL A 170 -7.88 6.62 6.50
CA VAL A 170 -8.93 7.55 6.92
C VAL A 170 -10.01 7.45 5.87
N GLY A 171 -10.92 6.50 6.10
CA GLY A 171 -11.98 6.14 5.16
C GLY A 171 -12.73 7.36 4.65
N THR A 172 -12.73 7.52 3.33
CA THR A 172 -13.75 8.30 2.60
C THR A 172 -14.97 7.41 2.43
N GLU A 173 -15.58 7.01 3.54
CA GLU A 173 -16.93 6.46 3.51
C GLU A 173 -17.91 7.63 3.62
N GLU A 174 -18.33 8.15 2.47
CA GLU A 174 -19.53 9.00 2.38
C GLU A 174 -20.76 8.12 2.64
N GLY A 175 -20.98 7.84 3.92
CA GLY A 175 -22.15 7.19 4.44
C GLY A 175 -22.22 7.49 5.93
N GLU A 176 -23.31 8.08 6.39
CA GLU A 176 -23.65 8.14 7.81
C GLU A 176 -23.93 6.71 8.33
N THR A 177 -22.88 5.90 8.44
CA THR A 177 -22.91 4.67 9.23
C THR A 177 -22.29 5.01 10.57
N GLU A 178 -23.10 4.96 11.62
CA GLU A 178 -22.65 5.05 13.02
C GLU A 178 -21.64 3.92 13.28
N MET A 179 -20.36 4.22 13.08
CA MET A 179 -19.26 3.26 13.21
C MET A 179 -18.41 3.58 14.43
N VAL A 180 -18.02 2.52 15.15
CA VAL A 180 -17.03 2.62 16.23
C VAL A 180 -15.65 2.74 15.61
N THR A 181 -14.95 3.86 15.85
CA THR A 181 -13.57 4.05 15.39
C THR A 181 -12.61 3.30 16.31
N ILE A 182 -11.91 2.30 15.77
CA ILE A 182 -10.78 1.64 16.45
C ILE A 182 -9.50 2.26 15.89
N SER A 183 -8.74 2.95 16.75
CA SER A 183 -7.51 3.64 16.37
C SER A 183 -6.39 3.34 17.35
N THR A 184 -5.14 3.51 16.90
CA THR A 184 -4.00 3.54 17.82
C THR A 184 -3.85 4.94 18.43
N CYS A 185 -3.29 5.07 19.63
CA CYS A 185 -3.11 6.40 20.25
C CYS A 185 -2.32 7.38 19.36
N HIS A 186 -1.42 6.89 18.50
CA HIS A 186 -0.67 7.73 17.56
C HIS A 186 -1.58 8.27 16.45
N SER A 187 -2.42 7.42 15.88
CA SER A 187 -3.34 7.79 14.81
C SER A 187 -4.52 8.64 15.31
N ALA A 188 -4.79 8.63 16.62
CA ALA A 188 -5.82 9.45 17.26
C ALA A 188 -5.37 10.90 17.56
N LYS A 189 -4.11 11.25 17.26
CA LYS A 189 -3.57 12.57 17.58
C LYS A 189 -4.25 13.67 16.75
N GLY A 190 -4.84 14.65 17.43
CA GLY A 190 -5.53 15.76 16.78
C GLY A 190 -6.97 15.45 16.37
N LEU A 191 -7.50 14.30 16.79
CA LEU A 191 -8.90 13.91 16.64
C LEU A 191 -9.59 13.98 18.00
N GLU A 192 -10.86 14.37 17.97
CA GLU A 192 -11.71 14.49 19.17
C GLU A 192 -12.95 13.61 18.99
N TRP A 193 -13.32 12.88 20.05
CA TRP A 193 -14.52 12.05 20.05
C TRP A 193 -15.32 12.29 21.33
N PRO A 194 -16.66 12.23 21.27
CA PRO A 194 -17.51 12.30 22.46
C PRO A 194 -17.26 11.15 23.44
N ILE A 195 -16.95 9.96 22.93
CA ILE A 195 -16.78 8.72 23.70
C ILE A 195 -15.55 7.96 23.19
N VAL A 196 -14.63 7.58 24.09
CA VAL A 196 -13.41 6.84 23.78
C VAL A 196 -13.22 5.67 24.76
N PHE A 197 -12.93 4.48 24.25
CA PHE A 197 -12.58 3.30 25.05
C PHE A 197 -11.11 2.92 24.85
N ILE A 198 -10.35 2.74 25.94
CA ILE A 198 -8.95 2.29 25.90
C ILE A 198 -8.85 0.89 26.52
N PRO A 199 -8.83 -0.19 25.71
CA PRO A 199 -8.67 -1.54 26.23
C PRO A 199 -7.21 -1.81 26.63
N GLY A 200 -6.94 -2.19 27.89
CA GLY A 200 -5.67 -2.83 28.27
C GLY A 200 -4.84 -2.18 29.38
N GLY A 201 -5.43 -1.91 30.55
CA GLY A 201 -4.66 -1.58 31.76
C GLY A 201 -3.93 -2.79 32.36
N ARG A 202 -2.82 -3.24 31.77
CA ARG A 202 -1.83 -4.10 32.46
C ARG A 202 -0.48 -3.37 32.55
N GLU A 203 0.13 -3.41 33.73
CA GLU A 203 1.39 -2.73 34.14
C GLU A 203 2.53 -2.85 33.10
N GLU A 204 2.55 -3.89 32.29
CA GLU A 204 3.60 -4.17 31.31
C GLU A 204 3.55 -3.30 30.05
N LEU A 205 2.36 -2.81 29.66
CA LEU A 205 2.22 -1.84 28.55
C LEU A 205 2.69 -0.43 28.95
N ARG A 206 2.74 -0.15 30.26
CA ARG A 206 3.17 1.13 30.84
C ARG A 206 4.64 1.46 30.55
N LYS A 207 5.50 0.44 30.47
CA LYS A 207 6.97 0.61 30.34
C LYS A 207 7.45 0.92 28.92
N LYS A 208 6.67 0.60 27.88
CA LYS A 208 7.08 0.87 26.48
C LYS A 208 6.75 2.30 26.03
N SER A 209 5.71 2.93 26.61
CA SER A 209 5.32 4.31 26.31
C SER A 209 6.18 5.37 27.02
N GLU A 210 6.98 5.00 28.01
CA GLU A 210 7.81 5.92 28.81
C GLU A 210 8.99 6.56 28.04
N ARG A 211 9.28 6.15 26.79
CA ARG A 211 10.34 6.77 25.97
C ARG A 211 9.96 8.14 25.38
N LYS A 212 8.72 8.60 25.54
CA LYS A 212 8.32 10.01 25.46
C LYS A 212 7.29 10.25 26.57
N ALA A 213 7.70 10.96 27.61
CA ALA A 213 7.05 11.00 28.90
C ALA A 213 5.61 11.57 28.84
N TYR A 214 4.62 10.69 28.89
CA TYR A 214 3.26 11.03 29.33
C TYR A 214 3.12 10.56 30.78
N ARG A 215 2.98 11.52 31.70
CA ARG A 215 2.89 11.26 33.15
C ARG A 215 1.41 11.30 33.55
N LEU A 216 0.83 10.16 33.94
CA LEU A 216 -0.48 10.14 34.58
C LEU A 216 -0.34 10.70 36.00
N HIS A 217 -1.10 11.75 36.33
CA HIS A 217 -1.18 12.28 37.70
C HIS A 217 -2.35 11.64 38.47
N SER A 218 -2.17 11.52 39.78
CA SER A 218 -2.96 10.69 40.70
C SER A 218 -4.46 10.96 40.68
N ALA A 219 -5.20 9.88 40.89
CA ALA A 219 -6.66 9.77 40.87
C ALA A 219 -7.30 10.32 42.15
N GLU A 220 -8.04 11.42 42.04
CA GLU A 220 -9.08 11.78 43.02
C GLU A 220 -10.40 12.22 42.37
N LYS A 221 -10.37 12.54 41.08
CA LYS A 221 -11.56 12.78 40.26
C LYS A 221 -11.28 12.08 38.96
N SER A 222 -12.16 11.18 38.52
CA SER A 222 -11.97 10.20 37.45
C SER A 222 -11.72 10.76 36.03
N ILE A 223 -11.12 11.93 35.91
CA ILE A 223 -10.76 12.65 34.69
C ILE A 223 -9.25 12.42 34.45
N PHE A 224 -8.90 11.92 33.28
CA PHE A 224 -7.51 11.72 32.86
C PHE A 224 -7.11 12.79 31.83
N PRO A 225 -6.52 13.92 32.24
CA PRO A 225 -6.04 14.90 31.29
C PRO A 225 -4.71 14.42 30.66
N PHE A 226 -4.62 14.48 29.33
CA PHE A 226 -3.36 14.29 28.60
C PHE A 226 -2.71 15.65 28.36
N TYR A 227 -1.55 15.89 28.97
CA TYR A 227 -0.75 17.09 28.70
C TYR A 227 0.46 16.77 27.83
N ARG A 228 0.80 17.72 26.96
CA ARG A 228 2.13 17.85 26.38
C ARG A 228 2.95 18.72 27.33
N SER A 229 4.21 18.39 27.60
CA SER A 229 5.07 19.14 28.55
C SER A 229 5.40 20.57 28.11
N GLU A 230 4.91 21.02 26.96
CA GLU A 230 5.20 22.33 26.36
C GLU A 230 3.98 23.28 26.39
N ASP A 231 2.80 22.78 26.80
CA ASP A 231 1.55 23.56 26.86
C ASP A 231 1.29 24.03 28.31
N GLU A 232 2.17 24.88 28.85
CA GLU A 232 1.87 25.66 30.06
C GLU A 232 1.19 26.97 29.65
N GLY A 233 -0.15 26.98 29.52
CA GLY A 233 -0.89 28.24 29.44
C GLY A 233 -2.23 28.25 28.72
N GLU A 234 -2.59 27.23 27.94
CA GLU A 234 -3.92 27.16 27.33
C GLU A 234 -4.78 26.09 27.99
N GLU A 235 -5.79 26.53 28.74
CA GLU A 235 -6.88 25.68 29.24
C GLU A 235 -7.68 25.12 28.06
N ARG A 236 -7.20 24.05 27.44
CA ARG A 236 -8.02 23.20 26.57
C ARG A 236 -8.39 21.95 27.32
N MET A 237 -9.55 22.01 27.97
CA MET A 237 -10.12 20.89 28.70
C MET A 237 -10.41 19.72 27.77
N SER A 238 -9.53 18.73 27.79
CA SER A 238 -9.75 17.41 27.19
C SER A 238 -10.35 16.50 28.27
N GLY A 239 -11.68 16.47 28.37
CA GLY A 239 -12.39 15.65 29.35
C GLY A 239 -12.66 14.23 28.84
N VAL A 240 -12.23 13.21 29.59
CA VAL A 240 -12.68 11.82 29.45
C VAL A 240 -13.06 11.31 30.83
N LEU A 241 -14.31 10.86 30.98
CA LEU A 241 -14.86 10.30 32.22
C LEU A 241 -16.03 9.38 31.84
N ILE A 242 -15.97 8.07 32.13
CA ILE A 242 -17.16 7.21 32.18
C ILE A 242 -17.14 6.39 33.47
N TYR A 243 -18.24 6.51 34.20
CA TYR A 243 -18.71 5.60 35.23
C TYR A 243 -19.63 4.58 34.53
N THR A 244 -19.50 3.29 34.82
CA THR A 244 -20.62 2.36 34.65
C THR A 244 -20.70 1.48 35.88
N ASP A 245 -21.83 1.60 36.57
CA ASP A 245 -22.22 0.86 37.76
C ASP A 245 -22.60 -0.57 37.36
N GLN A 246 -21.94 -1.55 37.98
CA GLN A 246 -22.51 -2.84 38.44
C GLN A 246 -21.49 -3.58 39.31
#